data_AF-A0AAW2WJX9-F1
#
_entry.id   AF-A0AAW2WJX9-F1
#
_cell.length_a   1.000
_cell.length_b   1.000
_cell.length_c   1.000
_cell.angle_alpha   90.00
_cell.angle_beta   90.00
_cell.angle_gamma   90.00
#
_symmetry.space_group_name_H-M   'P 1'
#
loop_
_entity.id
_entity.type
_entity.pdbx_description
1 polymer ?
#
loop_
_entity_poly.entity_id
_entity_poly.type
_entity_poly.pdbx_seq_one_letter_code
_entity_poly.pdbx_strand_id
1 'polypeptide(L)'
;MAYSPESSERGSKKRFRTKFTAEQKEKMLGFAEKLGWKLQRKDEEDEIERFCRGVGISRKVFKVWMHNHKNSPPHSAGNASSLTDQ
;
A
#
# COMPACT_ATOMS: atom_id res chain seq x y z
N MET A 1 -23.16 12.85 -33.26
CA MET A 1 -22.54 12.43 -31.98
C MET A 1 -21.79 11.14 -32.22
N ALA A 2 -20.46 11.19 -32.30
CA ALA A 2 -19.61 10.00 -32.38
C ALA A 2 -18.51 10.15 -31.33
N TYR A 3 -18.38 9.13 -30.50
CA TYR A 3 -17.65 9.13 -29.22
C TYR A 3 -16.14 9.25 -29.43
N SER A 4 -15.51 10.17 -28.70
CA SER A 4 -14.05 10.24 -28.56
C SER A 4 -13.53 9.00 -27.84
N PRO A 5 -12.52 8.30 -28.39
CA PRO A 5 -11.84 7.23 -27.66
C PRO A 5 -10.98 7.85 -26.55
N GLU A 6 -11.35 7.51 -25.32
CA GLU A 6 -10.60 7.80 -24.10
C GLU A 6 -9.21 7.17 -24.19
N SER A 7 -8.19 8.01 -24.40
CA SER A 7 -6.79 7.61 -24.30
C SER A 7 -6.45 7.38 -22.83
N SER A 8 -6.76 6.19 -22.32
CA SER A 8 -6.22 5.73 -21.05
C SER A 8 -4.85 5.11 -21.32
N GLU A 9 -3.85 6.00 -21.43
CA GLU A 9 -2.44 5.63 -21.52
C GLU A 9 -2.09 4.77 -20.31
N ARG A 10 -2.09 3.44 -20.51
CA ARG A 10 -1.49 2.48 -19.58
C ARG A 10 0.02 2.62 -19.66
N GLY A 11 0.51 3.76 -19.21
CA GLY A 11 1.92 4.05 -19.04
C GLY A 11 2.49 3.01 -18.09
N SER A 12 3.26 2.10 -18.64
CA SER A 12 4.20 1.23 -17.95
C SER A 12 5.25 2.11 -17.27
N LYS A 13 4.83 2.85 -16.24
CA LYS A 13 5.68 3.72 -15.44
C LYS A 13 6.58 2.77 -14.68
N LYS A 14 7.80 2.60 -15.19
CA LYS A 14 8.89 1.84 -14.59
C LYS A 14 8.84 2.11 -13.08
N ARG A 15 8.48 1.08 -12.31
CA ARG A 15 8.27 1.21 -10.88
C ARG A 15 9.64 1.51 -10.28
N PHE A 16 9.88 2.77 -9.94
CA PHE A 16 11.06 3.09 -9.15
C PHE A 16 10.91 2.35 -7.82
N ARG A 17 11.87 1.48 -7.53
CA ARG A 17 11.91 0.78 -6.25
C ARG A 17 12.19 1.83 -5.19
N THR A 18 11.14 2.24 -4.50
CA THR A 18 11.22 3.19 -3.39
C THR A 18 12.15 2.63 -2.32
N LYS A 19 13.16 3.43 -1.95
CA LYS A 19 14.05 3.16 -0.82
C LYS A 19 13.59 4.06 0.32
N PHE A 20 13.16 3.46 1.42
CA PHE A 20 12.75 4.19 2.62
C PHE A 20 13.95 4.38 3.53
N THR A 21 14.12 5.58 4.07
CA THR A 21 15.06 5.84 5.17
C THR A 21 14.57 5.18 6.46
N ALA A 22 15.43 5.08 7.47
CA ALA A 22 15.05 4.52 8.78
C ALA A 22 13.89 5.30 9.41
N GLU A 23 13.94 6.63 9.35
CA GLU A 23 12.89 7.51 9.87
C GLU A 23 11.55 7.31 9.14
N GLN A 24 11.58 7.15 7.81
CA GLN A 24 10.37 6.87 7.03
C GLN A 24 9.77 5.51 7.41
N LYS A 25 10.60 4.48 7.61
CA LYS A 25 10.14 3.15 8.03
C LYS A 25 9.53 3.19 9.43
N GLU A 26 10.15 3.90 10.37
CA GLU A 26 9.63 4.04 11.74
C GLU A 26 8.26 4.71 11.73
N LYS A 27 8.11 5.82 10.99
CA LYS A 27 6.82 6.48 10.78
C LYS A 27 5.79 5.55 10.15
N MET A 28 6.19 4.77 9.13
CA MET A 28 5.31 3.82 8.43
C MET A 28 4.89 2.65 9.34
N LEU A 29 5.79 2.15 10.18
CA LEU A 29 5.53 1.08 11.16
C LEU A 29 4.54 1.55 12.22
N GLY A 30 4.80 2.68 12.88
CA GLY A 30 3.89 3.19 13.91
C GLY A 30 2.50 3.47 13.36
N PHE A 31 2.41 3.96 12.12
CA PHE A 31 1.12 4.17 11.47
C PHE A 31 0.42 2.86 11.09
N ALA A 32 1.15 1.85 10.61
CA ALA A 32 0.59 0.54 10.30
C ALA A 32 0.12 -0.22 11.54
N GLU A 33 0.83 -0.10 12.66
CA GLU A 33 0.42 -0.65 13.96
C GLU A 33 -0.86 0.04 14.46
N LYS A 34 -0.96 1.38 14.33
CA LYS A 34 -2.19 2.12 14.64
C LYS A 34 -3.40 1.64 13.81
N LEU A 35 -3.17 1.32 12.54
CA LEU A 35 -4.20 0.76 11.63
C LEU A 35 -4.42 -0.75 11.83
N GLY A 36 -3.70 -1.42 12.74
CA GLY A 36 -3.78 -2.86 12.93
C GLY A 36 -3.49 -3.67 11.65
N TRP A 37 -2.68 -3.10 10.75
CA TRP A 37 -2.35 -3.69 9.45
C TRP A 37 -3.55 -3.95 8.52
N LYS A 38 -4.69 -3.29 8.75
CA LYS A 38 -5.91 -3.41 7.94
C LYS A 38 -6.19 -2.09 7.21
N LEU A 39 -6.51 -2.17 5.92
CA LEU A 39 -6.92 -1.04 5.06
C LEU A 39 -8.29 -1.38 4.48
N GLN A 40 -9.31 -1.42 5.32
CA GLN A 40 -10.67 -1.80 4.90
C GLN A 40 -11.64 -0.62 4.93
N ARG A 41 -11.36 0.43 5.72
CA ARG A 41 -12.23 1.60 5.81
C ARG A 41 -11.82 2.65 4.78
N LYS A 42 -12.83 3.30 4.21
CA LYS A 42 -12.67 4.46 3.32
C LYS A 42 -12.04 5.63 4.08
N ASP A 43 -12.35 5.81 5.36
CA ASP A 43 -11.78 6.85 6.23
C ASP A 43 -10.25 6.70 6.42
N GLU A 44 -9.76 5.45 6.47
CA GLU A 44 -8.33 5.18 6.55
C GLU A 44 -7.62 5.60 5.24
N GLU A 45 -8.31 5.62 4.10
CA GLU A 45 -7.72 6.03 2.82
C GLU A 45 -7.28 7.50 2.82
N ASP A 46 -8.10 8.38 3.38
CA ASP A 46 -7.81 9.82 3.52
C ASP A 46 -6.68 10.06 4.53
N GLU A 47 -6.68 9.35 5.67
CA GLU A 47 -5.59 9.42 6.65
C GLU A 47 -4.27 8.94 6.05
N ILE A 48 -4.30 7.85 5.28
CA ILE A 48 -3.14 7.31 4.57
C ILE A 48 -2.64 8.29 3.53
N GLU A 49 -3.53 8.95 2.76
CA GLU A 49 -3.09 9.95 1.78
C GLU A 49 -2.35 11.10 2.46
N ARG A 50 -2.91 11.63 3.55
CA ARG A 50 -2.30 12.73 4.30
C ARG A 50 -0.96 12.33 4.92
N PHE A 51 -0.87 11.12 5.48
CA PHE A 51 0.39 10.56 5.99
C PHE A 51 1.42 10.39 4.87
N CYS A 52 1.01 9.79 3.75
CA CYS A 52 1.86 9.56 2.59
C CYS A 52 2.43 10.87 2.01
N ARG A 53 1.61 11.93 1.94
CA ARG A 53 2.06 13.28 1.56
C ARG A 53 3.12 13.83 2.51
N GLY A 54 2.97 13.62 3.82
CA GLY A 54 3.94 14.08 4.83
C GLY A 54 5.27 13.30 4.82
N VAL A 55 5.26 12.03 4.45
CA VAL A 55 6.45 11.17 4.37
C VAL A 55 7.12 11.21 2.99
N GLY A 56 6.42 11.75 1.98
CA GLY A 56 6.89 11.82 0.59
C GLY A 56 6.77 10.48 -0.16
N ILE A 57 5.81 9.64 0.22
CA ILE A 57 5.58 8.33 -0.39
C ILE A 57 4.22 8.31 -1.09
N SER A 58 4.05 7.43 -2.08
CA SER A 58 2.73 7.24 -2.70
C SER A 58 1.87 6.29 -1.88
N ARG A 59 0.57 6.55 -1.83
CA ARG A 59 -0.43 5.67 -1.21
C ARG A 59 -0.33 4.21 -1.66
N LYS A 60 -0.10 3.99 -2.96
CA LYS A 60 0.09 2.64 -3.53
C LYS A 60 1.32 1.94 -2.96
N VAL A 61 2.40 2.68 -2.75
CA VAL A 61 3.66 2.17 -2.18
C VAL A 61 3.48 1.80 -0.71
N PHE A 62 2.81 2.65 0.07
CA PHE A 62 2.48 2.37 1.47
C PHE A 62 1.59 1.12 1.62
N LYS A 63 0.54 0.99 0.78
CA LYS A 63 -0.35 -0.18 0.77
C LYS A 63 0.41 -1.48 0.46
N VAL A 64 1.29 -1.46 -0.55
CA VAL A 64 2.15 -2.61 -0.87
C VAL A 64 3.12 -2.91 0.27
N TRP A 65 3.73 -1.89 0.88
CA TRP A 65 4.63 -2.05 2.01
C TRP A 65 3.92 -2.69 3.22
N MET A 66 2.71 -2.23 3.56
CA MET A 66 1.89 -2.84 4.61
C MET A 66 1.55 -4.29 4.31
N HIS A 67 1.23 -4.63 3.06
CA HIS A 67 0.96 -6.02 2.69
C HIS A 67 2.20 -6.91 2.86
N ASN A 68 3.37 -6.44 2.44
CA ASN A 68 4.63 -7.18 2.62
C ASN A 68 4.95 -7.40 4.10
N HIS A 69 4.88 -6.35 4.92
CA HIS A 69 5.23 -6.45 6.34
C HIS A 69 4.17 -7.18 7.17
N LYS A 70 2.88 -7.11 6.81
CA LYS A 70 1.80 -7.86 7.49
C LYS A 70 1.94 -9.38 7.32
N ASN A 71 2.49 -9.84 6.20
CA ASN A 71 2.79 -11.25 5.98
C ASN A 71 4.19 -11.67 6.49
N SER A 72 4.99 -10.71 6.97
CA SER A 72 6.30 -10.96 7.57
C SER A 72 6.46 -10.43 9.01
N PRO A 73 5.51 -10.61 9.94
CA PRO A 73 5.86 -10.57 11.36
C PRO A 73 6.66 -11.84 11.70
N PRO A 74 7.62 -11.79 12.65
CA PRO A 74 8.27 -12.98 13.20
C PRO A 74 7.29 -13.91 13.96
N HIS A 75 5.99 -13.62 13.94
CA HIS A 75 4.98 -14.27 14.75
C HIS A 75 3.81 -14.89 13.97
N SER A 76 3.95 -15.19 12.68
CA SER A 76 2.93 -15.97 11.95
C SER A 76 3.49 -16.70 10.72
N ALA A 77 4.25 -17.77 10.97
CA ALA A 77 4.43 -18.88 10.03
C ALA A 77 3.19 -19.81 10.01
N GLY A 78 1.99 -19.25 9.99
CA GLY A 78 0.76 -20.02 10.18
C GLY A 78 -0.39 -19.46 9.37
N ASN A 79 -0.85 -20.26 8.40
CA ASN A 79 -2.11 -20.14 7.68
C ASN A 79 -2.16 -19.11 6.54
N ALA A 80 -1.58 -19.49 5.40
CA ALA A 80 -2.13 -19.14 4.09
C ALA A 80 -2.98 -20.31 3.57
N SER A 81 -4.08 -20.64 4.27
CA SER A 81 -5.14 -21.47 3.72
C SER A 81 -6.16 -20.56 3.06
N SER A 82 -6.23 -20.66 1.74
CA SER A 82 -7.44 -21.07 1.03
C SER A 82 -7.77 -20.20 -0.19
N LEU A 83 -7.96 -20.93 -1.29
CA LEU A 83 -8.86 -20.65 -2.40
C LEU A 83 -8.40 -19.67 -3.48
N THR A 84 -7.76 -20.22 -4.51
CA THR A 84 -8.21 -19.95 -5.88
C THR A 84 -8.71 -21.28 -6.46
N ASP A 85 -10.01 -21.50 -6.28
CA ASP A 85 -10.80 -22.45 -7.06
C ASP A 85 -11.09 -21.78 -8.41
N GLN A 86 -10.52 -22.36 -9.47
CA GLN A 86 -11.12 -22.65 -10.79
C GLN A 86 -10.01 -22.78 -11.85
#